data_AF-A0A369QA62-F1
#
_entry.id   AF-A0A369QA62-F1
#
_cell.length_a   1.000
_cell.length_b   1.000
_cell.length_c   1.000
_cell.angle_alpha   90.00
_cell.angle_beta   90.00
_cell.angle_gamma   90.00
#
_symmetry.space_group_name_H-M   'P 1'
#
loop_
_entity.id
_entity.type
_entity.pdbx_description
1 polymer ?
#
loop_
_entity_poly.entity_id
_entity_poly.type
_entity_poly.pdbx_seq_one_letter_code
_entity_poly.pdbx_strand_id
1 'polypeptide(L)'
;MEQKPTTTAGTDLEQLAHQLDRTLSQLDQTERRFADLQITPGETTFRDPKNAYHQITIGAVLTARGLSAHEARALDGLLSMTFEEVVALIQDMPDEDPAEEDDDSETIADGLIAILSRHATALENRGRYADWRRSFDRYRTTTDRLLSDMTEEDLEKLSKRPPTRKQLSLIRTTCTQLRLEFPTLANRADAFRWLRDVGANTRYRERR
;
A
#
# COMPACT_ATOMS: atom_id res chain seq x y z
N MET A 1 -66.56 -14.41 -22.48
CA MET A 1 -65.35 -15.01 -21.89
C MET A 1 -64.30 -13.92 -21.85
N GLU A 2 -64.17 -13.26 -20.70
CA GLU A 2 -63.14 -12.24 -20.47
C GLU A 2 -61.91 -12.93 -19.88
N GLN A 3 -60.77 -12.85 -20.57
CA GLN A 3 -59.48 -13.27 -20.03
C GLN A 3 -58.81 -12.08 -19.35
N LYS A 4 -58.53 -12.22 -18.05
CA LYS A 4 -57.76 -11.28 -17.23
C LYS A 4 -56.31 -11.18 -17.73
N PRO A 5 -55.70 -9.98 -17.77
CA PRO A 5 -54.27 -9.86 -18.03
C PRO A 5 -53.46 -10.28 -16.80
N THR A 6 -52.50 -11.17 -17.02
CA THR A 6 -51.50 -11.63 -16.04
C THR A 6 -50.52 -10.51 -15.70
N THR A 7 -50.43 -10.22 -14.41
CA THR A 7 -49.52 -9.25 -13.79
C THR A 7 -48.11 -9.82 -13.72
N THR A 8 -47.22 -9.45 -14.64
CA THR A 8 -45.80 -9.87 -14.64
C THR A 8 -44.81 -8.69 -14.56
N ALA A 9 -45.30 -7.47 -14.29
CA ALA A 9 -44.46 -6.26 -14.27
C ALA A 9 -43.79 -5.97 -12.91
N GLY A 10 -44.18 -6.65 -11.83
CA GLY A 10 -43.66 -6.38 -10.48
C GLY A 10 -42.29 -7.01 -10.20
N THR A 11 -42.01 -8.17 -10.80
CA THR A 11 -40.85 -9.00 -10.47
C THR A 11 -39.56 -8.52 -11.14
N ASP A 12 -39.68 -7.95 -12.34
CA ASP A 12 -38.54 -7.46 -13.13
C ASP A 12 -37.97 -6.16 -12.55
N LEU A 13 -38.86 -5.29 -12.02
CA LEU A 13 -38.49 -4.04 -11.38
C LEU A 13 -37.80 -4.26 -10.02
N GLU A 14 -38.25 -5.24 -9.24
CA GLU A 14 -37.59 -5.64 -7.99
C GLU A 14 -36.21 -6.28 -8.26
N GLN A 15 -36.09 -7.11 -9.29
CA GLN A 15 -34.81 -7.69 -9.69
C GLN A 15 -33.82 -6.63 -10.18
N LEU A 16 -34.28 -5.67 -11.00
CA LEU A 16 -33.49 -4.54 -11.44
C LEU A 16 -33.07 -3.64 -10.26
N ALA A 17 -33.95 -3.40 -9.29
CA ALA A 17 -33.62 -2.64 -8.08
C ALA A 17 -32.55 -3.34 -7.24
N HIS A 18 -32.67 -4.66 -7.02
CA HIS A 18 -31.65 -5.45 -6.32
C HIS A 18 -30.33 -5.57 -7.07
N GLN A 19 -30.35 -5.53 -8.39
CA GLN A 19 -29.14 -5.49 -9.20
C GLN A 19 -28.48 -4.11 -9.11
N LEU A 20 -29.27 -3.03 -9.11
CA LEU A 20 -28.78 -1.67 -8.94
C LEU A 20 -28.13 -1.47 -7.56
N ASP A 21 -28.77 -1.93 -6.49
CA ASP A 21 -28.22 -1.86 -5.13
C ASP A 21 -26.90 -2.64 -5.00
N ARG A 22 -26.80 -3.80 -5.66
CA ARG A 22 -25.54 -4.56 -5.72
C ARG A 22 -24.46 -3.78 -6.46
N THR A 23 -24.78 -3.21 -7.62
CA THR A 23 -23.80 -2.42 -8.38
C THR A 23 -23.39 -1.14 -7.66
N LEU A 24 -24.30 -0.47 -6.95
CA LEU A 24 -24.00 0.71 -6.14
C LEU A 24 -23.12 0.34 -4.94
N SER A 25 -23.39 -0.80 -4.29
CA SER A 25 -22.56 -1.31 -3.19
C SER A 25 -21.16 -1.70 -3.68
N GLN A 26 -21.05 -2.31 -4.86
CA GLN A 26 -19.77 -2.63 -5.49
C GLN A 26 -19.03 -1.35 -5.88
N LEU A 27 -19.71 -0.35 -6.42
CA LEU A 27 -19.14 0.94 -6.78
C LEU A 27 -18.64 1.70 -5.54
N ASP A 28 -19.42 1.78 -4.47
CA ASP A 28 -19.02 2.39 -3.19
C ASP A 28 -17.85 1.62 -2.56
N GLN A 29 -17.82 0.29 -2.64
CA GLN A 29 -16.65 -0.49 -2.20
C GLN A 29 -15.42 -0.22 -3.07
N THR A 30 -15.55 -0.13 -4.39
CA THR A 30 -14.45 0.24 -5.27
C THR A 30 -14.00 1.67 -5.02
N GLU A 31 -14.94 2.60 -4.84
CA GLU A 31 -14.66 4.00 -4.54
C GLU A 31 -13.93 4.10 -3.21
N ARG A 32 -14.37 3.41 -2.15
CA ARG A 32 -13.63 3.33 -0.87
C ARG A 32 -12.24 2.71 -1.04
N ARG A 33 -12.10 1.64 -1.83
CA ARG A 33 -10.80 1.04 -2.19
C ARG A 33 -9.88 2.01 -2.95
N PHE A 34 -10.45 2.97 -3.69
CA PHE A 34 -9.71 4.02 -4.40
C PHE A 34 -9.62 5.35 -3.64
N ALA A 35 -10.47 5.59 -2.65
CA ALA A 35 -10.61 6.81 -1.86
C ALA A 35 -9.74 6.78 -0.60
N ASP A 36 -9.30 5.60 -0.17
CA ASP A 36 -8.12 5.47 0.66
C ASP A 36 -6.91 5.91 -0.16
N LEU A 37 -6.63 7.21 -0.08
CA LEU A 37 -5.44 7.93 -0.54
C LEU A 37 -4.54 7.11 -1.46
N GLN A 38 -4.61 7.37 -2.77
CA GLN A 38 -3.61 6.91 -3.74
C GLN A 38 -2.26 7.56 -3.42
N ILE A 39 -1.59 7.06 -2.37
CA ILE A 39 -0.19 7.30 -2.12
C ILE A 39 0.53 6.64 -3.29
N THR A 40 0.88 7.40 -4.32
CA THR A 40 1.80 6.92 -5.34
C THR A 40 3.11 6.64 -4.60
N PRO A 41 3.58 5.37 -4.49
CA PRO A 41 4.89 5.10 -3.95
C PRO A 41 5.87 5.95 -4.77
N GLY A 42 6.71 6.75 -4.12
CA GLY A 42 7.64 7.62 -4.82
C GLY A 42 8.48 6.79 -5.80
N GLU A 43 8.15 6.84 -7.09
CA GLU A 43 8.87 6.13 -8.17
C GLU A 43 10.34 6.55 -8.26
N THR A 44 10.76 7.57 -7.52
CA THR A 44 12.11 8.13 -7.54
C THR A 44 13.04 7.63 -6.44
N THR A 45 12.76 6.51 -5.79
CA THR A 45 13.80 5.80 -5.04
C THR A 45 14.30 4.62 -5.87
N PHE A 46 15.21 4.96 -6.78
CA PHE A 46 16.41 4.19 -7.10
C PHE A 46 16.57 3.03 -6.10
N ARG A 47 16.43 1.79 -6.58
CA ARG A 47 16.63 0.57 -5.81
C ARG A 47 17.94 0.72 -5.03
N ASP A 48 17.85 1.07 -3.74
CA ASP A 48 19.02 0.97 -2.89
C ASP A 48 19.33 -0.52 -2.85
N PRO A 49 20.49 -0.99 -3.33
CA PRO A 49 20.81 -2.42 -3.33
C PRO A 49 20.75 -3.00 -1.92
N LYS A 50 20.94 -2.16 -0.91
CA LYS A 50 20.77 -2.52 0.50
C LYS A 50 19.32 -2.75 0.90
N ASN A 51 18.33 -2.31 0.14
CA ASN A 51 16.92 -2.62 0.39
C ASN A 51 16.46 -3.86 -0.38
N ALA A 52 17.34 -4.58 -1.09
CA ALA A 52 16.96 -5.81 -1.80
C ALA A 52 16.65 -7.01 -0.88
N TYR A 53 16.62 -6.83 0.45
CA TYR A 53 16.29 -7.89 1.43
C TYR A 53 14.96 -8.60 1.13
N HIS A 54 14.02 -7.92 0.47
CA HIS A 54 12.75 -8.49 -0.01
C HIS A 54 12.95 -9.74 -0.90
N GLN A 55 14.06 -9.80 -1.65
CA GLN A 55 14.40 -10.93 -2.50
C GLN A 55 14.84 -12.18 -1.70
N ILE A 56 15.09 -12.04 -0.39
CA ILE A 56 15.57 -13.11 0.49
C ILE A 56 14.46 -13.52 1.49
N THR A 57 13.30 -12.85 1.49
CA THR A 57 12.35 -12.88 2.62
C THR A 57 11.35 -14.04 2.61
N ILE A 58 11.27 -14.79 1.52
CA ILE A 58 10.34 -15.93 1.37
C ILE A 58 10.69 -17.07 2.36
N GLY A 59 11.99 -17.25 2.67
CA GLY A 59 12.46 -18.30 3.56
C GLY A 59 12.38 -19.71 2.96
N ALA A 60 13.07 -20.68 3.58
CA ALA A 60 13.27 -22.01 3.00
C ALA A 60 11.96 -22.81 2.80
N VAL A 61 10.97 -22.61 3.67
CA VAL A 61 9.70 -23.37 3.65
C VAL A 61 8.86 -23.01 2.41
N LEU A 62 8.73 -21.72 2.11
CA LEU A 62 7.96 -21.27 0.94
C LEU A 62 8.73 -21.52 -0.36
N THR A 63 10.06 -21.45 -0.34
CA THR A 63 10.89 -21.87 -1.47
C THR A 63 10.77 -23.35 -1.79
N ALA A 64 10.69 -24.22 -0.77
CA ALA A 64 10.45 -25.65 -0.97
C ALA A 64 9.07 -25.95 -1.59
N ARG A 65 8.15 -24.97 -1.59
CA ARG A 65 6.84 -25.03 -2.23
C ARG A 65 6.77 -24.28 -3.56
N GLY A 66 7.89 -23.81 -4.11
CA GLY A 66 7.95 -23.18 -5.42
C GLY A 66 7.86 -21.67 -5.44
N LEU A 67 7.70 -21.00 -4.29
CA LEU A 67 7.76 -19.53 -4.25
C LEU A 67 9.21 -19.03 -4.34
N SER A 68 9.42 -17.98 -5.13
CA SER A 68 10.73 -17.37 -5.35
C SER A 68 10.81 -15.95 -4.80
N ALA A 69 12.00 -15.37 -4.86
CA ALA A 69 12.24 -13.96 -4.57
C ALA A 69 11.31 -12.98 -5.31
N HIS A 70 10.75 -13.39 -6.46
CA HIS A 70 9.88 -12.57 -7.28
C HIS A 70 8.51 -12.37 -6.63
N GLU A 71 7.94 -13.41 -6.03
CA GLU A 71 6.61 -13.40 -5.41
C GLU A 71 6.62 -12.72 -4.03
N ALA A 72 7.78 -12.40 -3.47
CA ALA A 72 7.91 -11.89 -2.10
C ALA A 72 7.11 -10.60 -1.87
N ARG A 73 7.05 -9.71 -2.87
CA ARG A 73 6.26 -8.48 -2.77
C ARG A 73 4.76 -8.72 -2.91
N ALA A 74 4.35 -9.63 -3.80
CA ALA A 74 2.94 -9.98 -3.93
C ALA A 74 2.45 -10.66 -2.63
N LEU A 75 3.28 -11.53 -2.04
CA LEU A 75 3.01 -12.13 -0.74
C LEU A 75 2.88 -11.09 0.38
N ASP A 76 3.78 -10.12 0.44
CA ASP A 76 3.67 -9.02 1.41
C ASP A 76 2.41 -8.19 1.19
N GLY A 77 2.00 -8.00 -0.06
CA GLY A 77 0.72 -7.40 -0.42
C GLY A 77 -0.46 -8.18 0.12
N LEU A 78 -0.50 -9.49 -0.10
CA LEU A 78 -1.54 -10.38 0.41
C LEU A 78 -1.61 -10.36 1.95
N LEU A 79 -0.45 -10.43 2.62
CA LEU A 79 -0.37 -10.40 4.08
C LEU A 79 -0.75 -9.04 4.69
N SER A 80 -0.80 -7.97 3.89
CA SER A 80 -1.29 -6.65 4.31
C SER A 80 -2.80 -6.47 4.15
N MET A 81 -3.50 -7.48 3.63
CA MET A 81 -4.94 -7.45 3.43
C MET A 81 -5.69 -7.80 4.70
N THR A 82 -6.87 -7.23 4.84
CA THR A 82 -7.86 -7.71 5.81
C THR A 82 -8.40 -9.07 5.38
N PHE A 83 -8.96 -9.81 6.33
CA PHE A 83 -9.55 -11.11 6.05
C PHE A 83 -10.67 -11.03 4.99
N GLU A 84 -11.52 -10.00 5.05
CA GLU A 84 -12.61 -9.79 4.09
C GLU A 84 -12.08 -9.57 2.66
N GLU A 85 -10.99 -8.81 2.51
CA GLU A 85 -10.38 -8.59 1.20
C GLU A 85 -9.75 -9.89 0.65
N VAL A 86 -9.19 -10.76 1.50
CA VAL A 86 -8.66 -12.06 1.09
C VAL A 86 -9.79 -12.99 0.64
N VAL A 87 -10.91 -13.03 1.37
CA VAL A 87 -12.10 -13.79 0.97
C VAL A 87 -12.62 -13.32 -0.39
N ALA A 88 -12.66 -12.00 -0.62
CA ALA A 88 -13.08 -11.45 -1.90
C ALA A 88 -12.13 -11.83 -3.06
N LEU A 89 -10.82 -11.95 -2.83
CA LEU A 89 -9.89 -12.47 -3.84
C LEU A 89 -10.16 -13.94 -4.15
N ILE A 90 -10.40 -14.75 -3.13
CA ILE A 90 -10.70 -16.18 -3.30
C ILE A 90 -12.01 -16.36 -4.09
N GLN A 91 -13.02 -15.55 -3.82
CA GLN A 91 -14.31 -15.58 -4.52
C GLN A 91 -14.23 -15.08 -5.98
N ASP A 92 -13.20 -14.32 -6.35
CA ASP A 92 -12.93 -13.89 -7.73
C ASP A 92 -12.16 -14.94 -8.56
N MET A 93 -11.70 -16.01 -7.89
CA MET A 93 -11.14 -17.16 -8.61
C MET A 93 -12.29 -17.92 -9.29
N PRO A 94 -12.10 -18.38 -10.54
CA PRO A 94 -13.07 -19.24 -11.17
C PRO A 94 -13.25 -20.49 -10.30
N ASP A 95 -14.49 -21.00 -10.23
CA ASP A 95 -14.71 -22.39 -9.86
C ASP A 95 -13.98 -23.22 -10.92
N GLU A 96 -12.79 -23.71 -10.60
CA GLU A 96 -12.18 -24.75 -11.41
C GLU A 96 -13.10 -25.95 -11.25
N ASP A 97 -13.82 -26.31 -12.33
CA ASP A 97 -14.44 -27.63 -12.43
C ASP A 97 -13.32 -28.62 -12.10
N PRO A 98 -13.47 -29.47 -11.06
CA PRO A 98 -12.42 -30.40 -10.70
C PRO A 98 -12.21 -31.28 -11.93
N ALA A 99 -11.10 -31.04 -12.64
CA ALA A 99 -10.69 -31.92 -13.70
C ALA A 99 -10.56 -33.28 -13.05
N GLU A 100 -11.32 -34.25 -13.55
CA GLU A 100 -11.24 -35.66 -13.16
C GLU A 100 -9.85 -36.19 -13.53
N GLU A 101 -8.79 -35.77 -12.85
CA GLU A 101 -7.46 -36.38 -12.95
C GLU A 101 -6.59 -35.94 -11.77
N ASP A 102 -6.36 -36.94 -10.93
CA ASP A 102 -5.30 -37.12 -9.93
C ASP A 102 -5.42 -36.51 -8.52
N ASP A 103 -5.25 -37.44 -7.58
CA ASP A 103 -5.20 -37.38 -6.12
C ASP A 103 -4.04 -36.50 -5.59
N ASP A 104 -3.99 -35.24 -6.01
CA ASP A 104 -3.17 -34.24 -5.34
C ASP A 104 -4.09 -33.40 -4.47
N SER A 105 -4.09 -33.69 -3.17
CA SER A 105 -4.74 -32.84 -2.18
C SER A 105 -4.23 -31.40 -2.35
N GLU A 106 -5.02 -30.52 -2.95
CA GLU A 106 -4.68 -29.10 -3.11
C GLU A 106 -4.20 -28.55 -1.77
N THR A 107 -2.91 -28.22 -1.69
CA THR A 107 -2.34 -27.75 -0.46
C THR A 107 -2.60 -26.26 -0.32
N ILE A 108 -2.53 -25.74 0.90
CA ILE A 108 -2.57 -24.29 1.15
C ILE A 108 -1.51 -23.55 0.31
N ALA A 109 -0.39 -24.21 0.01
CA ALA A 109 0.65 -23.62 -0.83
C ALA A 109 0.21 -23.47 -2.29
N ASP A 110 -0.53 -24.45 -2.83
CA ASP A 110 -1.01 -24.42 -4.22
C ASP A 110 -2.07 -23.33 -4.39
N GLY A 111 -3.02 -23.23 -3.46
CA GLY A 111 -3.98 -22.14 -3.41
C GLY A 111 -3.31 -20.76 -3.24
N LEU A 112 -2.27 -20.66 -2.41
CA LEU A 112 -1.49 -19.43 -2.28
C LEU A 112 -0.81 -19.04 -3.59
N ILE A 113 -0.19 -19.98 -4.29
CA ILE A 113 0.47 -19.74 -5.58
C ILE A 113 -0.53 -19.31 -6.65
N ALA A 114 -1.71 -19.93 -6.68
CA ALA A 114 -2.80 -19.55 -7.59
C ALA A 114 -3.23 -18.09 -7.37
N ILE A 115 -3.49 -17.70 -6.12
CA ILE A 115 -3.84 -16.32 -5.75
C ILE A 115 -2.74 -15.33 -6.16
N LEU A 116 -1.48 -15.64 -5.80
CA LEU A 116 -0.34 -14.78 -6.11
C LEU A 116 -0.13 -14.62 -7.61
N SER A 117 -0.32 -15.68 -8.39
CA SER A 117 -0.15 -15.66 -9.84
C SER A 117 -1.27 -14.87 -10.53
N ARG A 118 -2.52 -15.10 -10.12
CA ARG A 118 -3.72 -14.45 -10.69
C ARG A 118 -3.75 -12.95 -10.45
N HIS A 119 -3.34 -12.52 -9.25
CA HIS A 119 -3.40 -11.12 -8.81
C HIS A 119 -2.03 -10.46 -8.66
N ALA A 120 -1.00 -11.00 -9.32
CA ALA A 120 0.41 -10.64 -9.13
C ALA A 120 0.66 -9.12 -9.13
N THR A 121 0.19 -8.39 -10.14
CA THR A 121 0.44 -6.95 -10.27
C THR A 121 -0.25 -6.14 -9.18
N ALA A 122 -1.51 -6.47 -8.86
CA ALA A 122 -2.27 -5.76 -7.84
C ALA A 122 -1.65 -5.99 -6.44
N LEU A 123 -1.32 -7.24 -6.14
CA LEU A 123 -0.66 -7.62 -4.89
C LEU A 123 0.75 -7.04 -4.78
N GLU A 124 1.53 -7.00 -5.87
CA GLU A 124 2.85 -6.38 -5.85
C GLU A 124 2.76 -4.88 -5.52
N ASN A 125 1.83 -4.15 -6.16
CA ASN A 125 1.61 -2.74 -5.88
C ASN A 125 1.18 -2.52 -4.42
N ARG A 126 0.29 -3.37 -3.92
CA ARG A 126 -0.12 -3.33 -2.52
C ARG A 126 1.03 -3.64 -1.57
N GLY A 127 1.88 -4.62 -1.87
CA GLY A 127 3.07 -4.94 -1.09
C GLY A 127 4.06 -3.78 -1.05
N ARG A 128 4.28 -3.10 -2.18
CA ARG A 128 5.08 -1.86 -2.22
C ARG A 128 4.52 -0.79 -1.29
N TYR A 129 3.20 -0.63 -1.27
CA TYR A 129 2.54 0.29 -0.36
C TYR A 129 2.65 -0.14 1.11
N ALA A 130 2.47 -1.42 1.42
CA ALA A 130 2.56 -1.96 2.77
C ALA A 130 3.98 -1.80 3.36
N ASP A 131 5.02 -2.14 2.60
CA ASP A 131 6.42 -1.94 3.00
C ASP A 131 6.73 -0.46 3.23
N TRP A 132 6.29 0.39 2.30
CA TRP A 132 6.38 1.84 2.44
C TRP A 132 5.72 2.33 3.73
N ARG A 133 4.52 1.83 4.05
CA ARG A 133 3.74 2.24 5.21
C ARG A 133 4.41 1.82 6.51
N ARG A 134 4.86 0.57 6.62
CA ARG A 134 5.62 0.08 7.80
C ARG A 134 6.89 0.88 8.01
N SER A 135 7.59 1.21 6.92
CA SER A 135 8.81 2.01 6.96
C SER A 135 8.53 3.46 7.39
N PHE A 136 7.43 4.04 6.93
CA PHE A 136 6.97 5.35 7.35
C PHE A 136 6.57 5.36 8.83
N ASP A 137 5.78 4.40 9.29
CA ASP A 137 5.35 4.32 10.69
C ASP A 137 6.54 4.15 11.64
N ARG A 138 7.54 3.34 11.25
CA ARG A 138 8.81 3.21 11.98
C ARG A 138 9.59 4.52 12.02
N TYR A 139 9.66 5.22 10.88
CA TYR A 139 10.29 6.53 10.79
C TYR A 139 9.59 7.56 11.69
N ARG A 140 8.25 7.61 11.68
CA ARG A 140 7.46 8.48 12.56
C ARG A 140 7.72 8.17 14.02
N THR A 141 7.57 6.91 14.42
CA THR A 141 7.80 6.47 15.81
C THR A 141 9.19 6.86 16.30
N THR A 142 10.21 6.67 15.47
CA THR A 142 11.59 7.02 15.81
C THR A 142 11.78 8.54 15.92
N THR A 143 11.19 9.30 15.01
CA THR A 143 11.30 10.76 14.96
C THR A 143 10.53 11.40 16.12
N ASP A 144 9.32 10.93 16.40
CA ASP A 144 8.47 11.41 17.48
C ASP A 144 9.11 11.15 18.85
N ARG A 145 9.73 9.97 19.03
CA ARG A 145 10.51 9.65 20.23
C ARG A 145 11.71 10.57 20.38
N LEU A 146 12.52 10.72 19.32
CA LEU A 146 13.69 11.61 19.34
C LEU A 146 13.29 13.04 19.72
N LEU A 147 12.16 13.52 19.22
CA LEU A 147 11.67 14.87 19.52
C LEU A 147 11.11 15.00 20.93
N SER A 148 10.45 13.97 21.44
CA SER A 148 9.92 13.94 22.81
C SER A 148 11.05 13.91 23.84
N ASP A 149 12.19 13.29 23.49
CA ASP A 149 13.38 13.18 24.33
C ASP A 149 14.30 14.42 24.23
N MET A 150 14.01 15.37 23.33
CA MET A 150 14.82 16.58 23.18
C MET A 150 14.54 17.59 24.29
N THR A 151 15.59 17.96 25.02
CA THR A 151 15.51 19.03 26.02
C THR A 151 15.50 20.41 25.35
N GLU A 152 15.04 21.43 26.08
CA GLU A 152 15.07 22.83 25.61
C GLU A 152 16.51 23.29 25.33
N GLU A 153 17.48 22.78 26.08
CA GLU A 153 18.92 23.01 25.86
C GLU A 153 19.41 22.41 24.53
N ASP A 154 18.89 21.25 24.11
CA ASP A 154 19.24 20.63 22.84
C ASP A 154 18.65 21.40 21.65
N LEU A 155 17.41 21.91 21.77
CA LEU A 155 16.81 22.80 20.79
C LEU A 155 17.61 24.10 20.66
N GLU A 156 18.06 24.67 21.78
CA GLU A 156 18.87 25.87 21.79
C GLU A 156 20.24 25.63 21.11
N LYS A 157 20.88 24.49 21.36
CA LYS A 157 22.13 24.08 20.67
C LYS A 157 21.95 23.95 19.15
N LEU A 158 20.78 23.49 18.69
CA LEU A 158 20.46 23.46 17.26
C LEU A 158 20.25 24.86 16.68
N SER A 159 19.60 25.76 17.42
CA SER A 159 19.36 27.14 16.97
C SER A 159 20.64 27.97 16.79
N LYS A 160 21.72 27.62 17.53
CA LYS A 160 23.02 28.31 17.47
C LYS A 160 23.88 27.90 16.27
N ARG A 161 23.51 26.86 15.53
CA ARG A 161 24.33 26.29 14.45
C ARG A 161 23.64 26.45 13.09
N PRO A 162 24.41 26.68 12.02
CA PRO A 162 23.85 26.67 10.68
C PRO A 162 23.35 25.27 10.30
N PRO A 163 22.41 25.18 9.33
CA PRO A 163 21.98 23.92 8.74
C PRO A 163 23.17 23.08 8.27
N THR A 164 23.13 21.77 8.52
CA THR A 164 24.18 20.86 8.02
C THR A 164 24.13 20.72 6.51
N ARG A 165 25.25 20.36 5.87
CA ARG A 165 25.30 20.01 4.44
C ARG A 165 24.27 18.92 4.08
N LYS A 166 24.07 17.95 4.97
CA LYS A 166 23.08 16.87 4.78
C LYS A 166 21.65 17.41 4.78
N GLN A 167 21.30 18.30 5.71
CA GLN A 167 19.99 18.95 5.73
C GLN A 167 19.78 19.82 4.49
N LEU A 168 20.76 20.65 4.11
CA LEU A 168 20.66 21.49 2.91
C LEU A 168 20.50 20.65 1.64
N SER A 169 21.23 19.53 1.53
CA SER A 169 21.08 18.58 0.43
C SER A 169 19.66 18.00 0.40
N LEU A 170 19.13 17.58 1.56
CA LEU A 170 17.77 17.06 1.66
C LEU A 170 16.71 18.12 1.31
N ILE A 171 16.89 19.36 1.78
CA ILE A 171 16.03 20.50 1.44
C ILE A 171 16.05 20.77 -0.06
N ARG A 172 17.24 20.79 -0.69
CA ARG A 172 17.37 20.98 -2.15
C ARG A 172 16.63 19.90 -2.92
N THR A 173 16.88 18.63 -2.60
CA THR A 173 16.19 17.49 -3.22
C THR A 173 14.68 17.59 -3.05
N THR A 174 14.23 17.96 -1.85
CA THR A 174 12.82 18.16 -1.53
C THR A 174 12.21 19.30 -2.36
N CYS A 175 12.86 20.46 -2.44
CA CYS A 175 12.40 21.58 -3.25
C CYS A 175 12.31 21.22 -4.73
N THR A 176 13.31 20.54 -5.28
CA THR A 176 13.31 20.08 -6.68
C THR A 176 12.19 19.11 -6.96
N GLN A 177 12.00 18.09 -6.11
CA GLN A 177 10.98 17.05 -6.32
C GLN A 177 9.56 17.60 -6.16
N LEU A 178 9.38 18.59 -5.29
CA LEU A 178 8.08 19.17 -4.99
C LEU A 178 7.81 20.48 -5.73
N ARG A 179 8.75 20.93 -6.56
CA ARG A 179 8.71 22.23 -7.26
C ARG A 179 8.43 23.41 -6.31
N LEU A 180 9.06 23.38 -5.14
CA LEU A 180 8.99 24.46 -4.16
C LEU A 180 10.18 25.40 -4.33
N GLU A 181 10.00 26.66 -3.94
CA GLU A 181 11.11 27.59 -3.83
C GLU A 181 12.05 27.20 -2.69
N PHE A 182 13.34 27.46 -2.87
CA PHE A 182 14.35 27.13 -1.86
C PHE A 182 14.19 28.07 -0.65
N PRO A 183 13.92 27.56 0.56
CA PRO A 183 13.66 28.40 1.73
C PRO A 183 14.95 29.05 2.25
N THR A 184 14.82 30.25 2.81
CA THR A 184 15.90 30.86 3.59
C THR A 184 15.79 30.38 5.04
N LEU A 185 16.75 29.56 5.48
CA LEU A 185 16.74 28.92 6.79
C LEU A 185 17.94 29.38 7.60
N ALA A 186 17.69 30.06 8.73
CA ALA A 186 18.72 30.72 9.52
C ALA A 186 19.58 29.73 10.32
N ASN A 187 18.94 28.69 10.87
CA ASN A 187 19.62 27.75 11.76
C ASN A 187 19.18 26.30 11.54
N ARG A 188 19.83 25.39 12.27
CA ARG A 188 19.60 23.95 12.18
C ARG A 188 18.21 23.54 12.67
N ALA A 189 17.65 24.25 13.64
CA ALA A 189 16.30 24.00 14.15
C ALA A 189 15.25 24.37 13.10
N ASP A 190 15.41 25.51 12.42
CA ASP A 190 14.52 25.94 11.33
C ASP A 190 14.59 24.97 10.16
N ALA A 191 15.79 24.53 9.78
CA ALA A 191 15.96 23.50 8.76
C ALA A 191 15.28 22.17 9.16
N PHE A 192 15.38 21.78 10.42
CA PHE A 192 14.72 20.57 10.92
C PHE A 192 13.19 20.69 10.89
N ARG A 193 12.63 21.81 11.37
CA ARG A 193 11.19 22.08 11.34
C ARG A 193 10.65 22.14 9.91
N TRP A 194 11.33 22.83 9.02
CA TRP A 194 10.95 22.90 7.61
C TRP A 194 10.94 21.51 6.96
N LEU A 195 11.99 20.71 7.19
CA LEU A 195 12.06 19.34 6.67
C LEU A 195 10.91 18.47 7.21
N ARG A 196 10.49 18.66 8.46
CA ARG A 196 9.33 17.97 9.04
C ARG A 196 8.03 18.41 8.37
N ASP A 197 7.78 19.72 8.33
CA ASP A 197 6.49 20.29 7.92
C ASP A 197 6.22 20.08 6.42
N VAL A 198 7.26 20.10 5.59
CA VAL A 198 7.17 19.84 4.15
C VAL A 198 7.16 18.34 3.82
N GLY A 199 7.42 17.47 4.81
CA GLY A 199 7.51 16.03 4.59
C GLY A 199 8.73 15.65 3.76
N ALA A 200 9.89 16.25 4.08
CA ALA A 200 11.12 16.17 3.30
C ALA A 200 11.82 14.81 3.32
N ASN A 201 11.26 13.82 4.03
CA ASN A 201 11.54 12.45 3.64
C ASN A 201 10.69 12.12 2.41
N THR A 202 11.20 12.50 1.25
CA THR A 202 10.50 12.30 -0.03
C THR A 202 10.30 10.84 -0.38
N ARG A 203 10.92 9.92 0.37
CA ARG A 203 10.59 8.49 0.34
C ARG A 203 9.18 8.20 0.87
N TYR A 204 8.66 9.01 1.80
CA TYR A 204 7.40 8.78 2.50
C TYR A 204 6.33 9.85 2.30
N ARG A 205 6.31 10.51 1.13
CA ARG A 205 5.27 11.49 0.85
C ARG A 205 4.03 10.85 0.21
N GLU A 206 2.89 11.11 0.82
CA GLU A 206 1.56 10.99 0.22
C GLU A 206 1.36 12.11 -0.80
N ARG A 207 1.22 11.76 -2.09
CA ARG A 207 0.81 12.75 -3.09
C ARG A 207 -0.67 13.07 -2.83
N ARG A 208 -0.94 14.33 -2.52
CA ARG A 208 -2.28 14.92 -2.64
C ARG A 208 -2.57 15.20 -4.11
#